data_AF-A0AAV6ANF6-F1
#
_entry.id   AF-A0AAV6ANF6-F1
#
_cell.length_a   1.000
_cell.length_b   1.000
_cell.length_c   1.000
_cell.angle_alpha   90.00
_cell.angle_beta   90.00
_cell.angle_gamma   90.00
#
_symmetry.space_group_name_H-M   'P 1'
#
loop_
_entity.id
_entity.type
_entity.pdbx_description
1 polymer ?
#
loop_
_entity_poly.entity_id
_entity_poly.type
_entity_poly.pdbx_seq_one_letter_code
_entity_poly.pdbx_strand_id
1 'polypeptide(L)'
;MRRAAVIRHPLRILGAAILLTFFLLLAFMLDDAYAQSAASTTSPTPLPKPTAAPPPPIKASEVLANAQRWVGVPYRFGGYSEAGFDCSGYISRVWNIPRRTTDNIDDMVVPITREQLLPGDILNVSTKNDPNQFGHMRLFDKWANQEKTLMWIFEATEPEVMHRVMPYDARYTPMRRINIVSDVPMPPPPPLPANWNKPPPRSTAPAPTATPPPTPAPTPVPPANLVGRIADSATGEPVPGVRVFYWTSRQRYTVISTVTNAEGRYRIENIAPDIYEMAVHGAGYEIQFRGGVNLRMGGTGTVDVKLVSTAGPSGALPADARPARDPTTPETLPVEHAIP
;
A
#
# COMPACT_ATOMS: atom_id res chain seq x y z
N MET A 1 -58.31 78.47 -34.65
CA MET A 1 -59.16 78.66 -35.84
C MET A 1 -58.62 77.81 -36.99
N ARG A 2 -59.53 77.04 -37.62
CA ARG A 2 -59.50 76.50 -39.00
C ARG A 2 -58.33 75.61 -39.50
N ARG A 3 -58.79 74.39 -39.85
CA ARG A 3 -58.55 73.59 -41.08
C ARG A 3 -57.34 72.64 -41.14
N ALA A 4 -57.73 71.36 -41.22
CA ALA A 4 -57.30 70.29 -42.12
C ALA A 4 -56.58 70.76 -43.41
N ALA A 5 -55.74 69.98 -44.09
CA ALA A 5 -55.65 68.53 -44.26
C ALA A 5 -54.26 68.20 -44.83
N VAL A 6 -53.89 66.92 -44.96
CA VAL A 6 -53.85 66.22 -46.26
C VAL A 6 -53.48 64.74 -46.04
N ILE A 7 -54.23 63.93 -46.77
CA ILE A 7 -54.33 62.47 -46.87
C ILE A 7 -53.11 61.87 -47.58
N ARG A 8 -52.69 60.64 -47.21
CA ARG A 8 -52.55 59.44 -48.09
C ARG A 8 -51.74 58.31 -47.40
N HIS A 9 -52.44 57.23 -47.06
CA HIS A 9 -51.91 55.86 -46.93
C HIS A 9 -51.97 55.17 -48.32
N PRO A 10 -51.45 53.93 -48.55
CA PRO A 10 -50.58 53.03 -47.77
C PRO A 10 -49.46 52.40 -48.67
N LEU A 11 -48.90 51.26 -48.25
CA LEU A 11 -47.99 50.33 -48.95
C LEU A 11 -46.49 50.62 -48.83
N ARG A 12 -45.89 50.00 -47.81
CA ARG A 12 -44.67 49.16 -47.92
C ARG A 12 -44.43 48.38 -46.62
N ILE A 13 -45.46 47.63 -46.20
CA ILE A 13 -45.32 46.54 -45.21
C ILE A 13 -45.33 45.24 -46.01
N LEU A 14 -44.22 44.92 -46.68
CA LEU A 14 -43.88 43.58 -47.16
C LEU A 14 -42.43 43.61 -47.69
N GLY A 15 -41.46 43.43 -46.80
CA GLY A 15 -40.03 43.45 -47.19
C GLY A 15 -39.05 43.19 -46.04
N ALA A 16 -39.46 43.44 -44.79
CA ALA A 16 -38.59 43.26 -43.62
C ALA A 16 -38.78 41.92 -42.87
N ALA A 17 -39.66 41.02 -43.33
CA ALA A 17 -39.96 39.75 -42.64
C ALA A 17 -39.41 38.49 -43.32
N ILE A 18 -38.78 38.60 -44.51
CA ILE A 18 -38.19 37.45 -45.22
C ILE A 18 -36.65 37.47 -45.17
N LEU A 19 -36.01 38.61 -44.88
CA LEU A 19 -34.55 38.69 -44.75
C LEU A 19 -34.01 38.27 -43.37
N LEU A 20 -34.84 38.24 -42.31
CA LEU A 20 -34.39 37.84 -40.97
C LEU A 20 -34.47 36.32 -40.74
N THR A 21 -35.28 35.59 -41.51
CA THR A 21 -35.33 34.11 -41.48
C THR A 21 -34.25 33.47 -42.36
N PHE A 22 -33.77 34.17 -43.40
CA PHE A 22 -32.65 33.68 -44.22
C PHE A 22 -31.28 33.84 -43.53
N PHE A 23 -31.12 34.83 -42.64
CA PHE A 23 -29.86 35.04 -41.92
C PHE A 23 -29.67 34.13 -40.69
N LEU A 24 -30.76 33.60 -40.12
CA LEU A 24 -30.70 32.65 -39.00
C LEU A 24 -30.62 31.18 -39.43
N LEU A 25 -30.88 30.85 -40.70
CA LEU A 25 -30.66 29.49 -41.24
C LEU A 25 -29.29 29.31 -41.92
N LEU A 26 -28.58 30.39 -42.29
CA LEU A 26 -27.20 30.28 -42.77
C LEU A 26 -26.18 30.20 -41.62
N ALA A 27 -26.50 30.72 -40.43
CA ALA A 27 -25.66 30.56 -39.23
C ALA A 27 -25.69 29.12 -38.66
N PHE A 28 -26.69 28.31 -39.02
CA PHE A 28 -26.76 26.89 -38.62
C PHE A 28 -26.20 25.93 -39.68
N MET A 29 -25.75 26.42 -40.85
CA MET A 29 -25.18 25.60 -41.93
C MET A 29 -23.68 25.86 -42.18
N LEU A 30 -23.04 26.66 -41.33
CA LEU A 30 -21.59 26.89 -41.33
C LEU A 30 -20.87 26.32 -40.09
N ASP A 31 -21.61 25.79 -39.11
CA ASP A 31 -21.02 25.09 -37.95
C ASP A 31 -20.78 23.59 -38.22
N ASP A 32 -21.59 22.95 -39.08
CA ASP A 32 -21.43 21.52 -39.42
C ASP A 32 -20.23 21.24 -40.34
N ALA A 33 -19.82 22.21 -41.16
CA ALA A 33 -18.69 22.03 -42.08
C ALA A 33 -17.31 22.21 -41.41
N TYR A 34 -17.24 22.88 -40.26
CA TYR A 34 -16.01 22.94 -39.46
C TYR A 34 -15.89 21.75 -38.49
N ALA A 35 -17.02 21.17 -38.07
CA ALA A 35 -17.05 19.97 -37.24
C ALA A 35 -16.71 18.67 -38.00
N GLN A 36 -16.92 18.61 -39.33
CA GLN A 36 -16.69 17.39 -40.11
C GLN A 36 -15.35 17.33 -40.88
N SER A 37 -14.55 18.40 -40.90
CA SER A 37 -13.18 18.36 -41.45
C SER A 37 -12.11 18.02 -40.39
N ALA A 38 -12.46 17.95 -39.11
CA ALA A 38 -11.55 17.53 -38.03
C ALA A 38 -11.69 16.03 -37.66
N ALA A 39 -12.57 15.28 -38.35
CA ALA A 39 -12.85 13.88 -38.09
C ALA A 39 -12.31 12.98 -39.22
N SER A 40 -11.02 13.03 -39.47
CA SER A 40 -10.28 12.01 -40.24
C SER A 40 -8.78 12.09 -39.95
N THR A 41 -8.43 11.99 -38.67
CA THR A 41 -7.15 11.42 -38.29
C THR A 41 -7.46 10.09 -37.62
N THR A 42 -7.19 9.00 -38.33
CA THR A 42 -6.99 7.70 -37.69
C THR A 42 -6.00 7.95 -36.56
N SER A 43 -6.47 7.89 -35.30
CA SER A 43 -5.53 7.79 -34.19
C SER A 43 -4.64 6.60 -34.53
N PRO A 44 -3.30 6.77 -34.58
CA PRO A 44 -2.44 5.63 -34.76
C PRO A 44 -2.80 4.66 -33.65
N THR A 45 -3.12 3.42 -34.02
CA THR A 45 -3.18 2.31 -33.06
C THR A 45 -1.98 2.49 -32.13
N PRO A 46 -2.18 2.58 -30.80
CA PRO A 46 -1.05 2.69 -29.90
C PRO A 46 -0.10 1.56 -30.27
N LEU A 47 1.13 1.90 -30.69
CA LEU A 47 2.15 0.88 -30.89
C LEU A 47 2.11 0.00 -29.64
N PRO A 48 2.08 -1.35 -29.77
CA PRO A 48 2.17 -2.21 -28.61
C PRO A 48 3.36 -1.71 -27.81
N LYS A 49 3.10 -1.26 -26.58
CA LYS A 49 4.16 -0.79 -25.68
C LYS A 49 5.23 -1.87 -25.72
N PRO A 50 6.50 -1.58 -26.07
CA PRO A 50 7.53 -2.59 -26.12
C PRO A 50 7.50 -3.32 -24.78
N THR A 51 7.05 -4.57 -24.78
CA THR A 51 7.07 -5.39 -23.58
C THR A 51 8.54 -5.45 -23.20
N ALA A 52 8.89 -4.84 -22.05
CA ALA A 52 10.27 -4.86 -21.58
C ALA A 52 10.75 -6.30 -21.60
N ALA A 53 11.93 -6.54 -22.18
CA ALA A 53 12.49 -7.88 -22.18
C ALA A 53 12.55 -8.40 -20.73
N PRO A 54 12.21 -9.67 -20.49
CA PRO A 54 12.24 -10.22 -19.14
C PRO A 54 13.65 -10.08 -18.55
N PRO A 55 13.77 -9.88 -17.23
CA PRO A 55 15.08 -9.71 -16.60
C PRO A 55 15.93 -10.99 -16.77
N PRO A 56 17.26 -10.88 -16.89
CA PRO A 56 18.13 -12.04 -17.02
C PRO A 56 18.04 -12.94 -15.77
N PRO A 57 18.39 -14.24 -15.90
CA PRO A 57 18.39 -15.14 -14.76
C PRO A 57 19.27 -14.66 -13.61
N ILE A 58 18.81 -14.86 -12.37
CA ILE A 58 19.57 -14.58 -11.15
C ILE A 58 19.27 -15.68 -10.13
N LYS A 59 20.27 -16.07 -9.31
CA LYS A 59 20.06 -17.06 -8.25
C LYS A 59 19.44 -16.42 -7.01
N ALA A 60 18.57 -17.14 -6.31
CA ALA A 60 18.02 -16.68 -5.03
C ALA A 60 19.14 -16.46 -4.00
N SER A 61 20.17 -17.30 -3.99
CA SER A 61 21.35 -17.13 -3.12
C SER A 61 22.07 -15.79 -3.39
N GLU A 62 22.18 -15.39 -4.65
CA GLU A 62 22.75 -14.10 -5.05
C GLU A 62 21.86 -12.93 -4.63
N VAL A 63 20.55 -13.05 -4.81
CA VAL A 63 19.58 -12.03 -4.35
C VAL A 63 19.69 -11.79 -2.84
N LEU A 64 19.77 -12.86 -2.04
CA LEU A 64 19.92 -12.75 -0.58
C LEU A 64 21.29 -12.18 -0.18
N ALA A 65 22.36 -12.54 -0.89
CA ALA A 65 23.68 -11.95 -0.66
C ALA A 65 23.68 -10.44 -0.97
N ASN A 66 23.04 -10.04 -2.07
CA ASN A 66 22.86 -8.64 -2.43
C ASN A 66 22.02 -7.90 -1.38
N ALA A 67 20.97 -8.52 -0.86
CA ALA A 67 20.13 -7.95 0.18
C ALA A 67 20.94 -7.70 1.47
N GLN A 68 21.67 -8.71 1.93
CA GLN A 68 22.48 -8.62 3.14
C GLN A 68 23.58 -7.55 3.04
N ARG A 69 24.15 -7.34 1.85
CA ARG A 69 25.21 -6.35 1.61
C ARG A 69 24.79 -4.92 1.94
N TRP A 70 23.52 -4.56 1.77
CA TRP A 70 23.05 -3.19 1.95
C TRP A 70 22.44 -2.91 3.32
N VAL A 71 22.33 -3.91 4.21
CA VAL A 71 21.86 -3.71 5.59
C VAL A 71 22.70 -2.60 6.26
N GLY A 72 22.03 -1.60 6.83
CA GLY A 72 22.65 -0.41 7.40
C GLY A 72 22.76 0.81 6.45
N VAL A 73 22.49 0.65 5.15
CA VAL A 73 22.46 1.80 4.23
C VAL A 73 21.26 2.69 4.52
N PRO A 74 21.42 4.02 4.66
CA PRO A 74 20.31 4.91 5.01
C PRO A 74 19.12 4.84 4.05
N TYR A 75 17.92 4.96 4.59
CA TYR A 75 16.74 5.17 3.77
C TYR A 75 16.75 6.57 3.17
N ARG A 76 16.41 6.66 1.89
CA ARG A 76 16.18 7.93 1.20
C ARG A 76 15.01 7.77 0.25
N PHE A 77 13.99 8.61 0.38
CA PHE A 77 12.90 8.65 -0.60
C PHE A 77 13.45 8.91 -2.00
N GLY A 78 13.07 8.09 -2.99
CA GLY A 78 13.62 8.11 -4.35
C GLY A 78 15.03 7.51 -4.49
N GLY A 79 15.61 7.00 -3.40
CA GLY A 79 16.98 6.48 -3.35
C GLY A 79 17.17 5.18 -4.12
N TYR A 80 18.31 5.06 -4.81
CA TYR A 80 18.66 3.90 -5.62
C TYR A 80 20.18 3.58 -5.62
N SER A 81 20.89 3.96 -4.56
CA SER A 81 22.35 3.83 -4.52
C SER A 81 22.87 3.57 -3.11
N GLU A 82 24.18 3.36 -3.00
CA GLU A 82 24.86 3.16 -1.71
C GLU A 82 24.77 4.40 -0.80
N ALA A 83 24.47 5.58 -1.36
CA ALA A 83 24.18 6.77 -0.57
C ALA A 83 22.81 6.71 0.12
N GLY A 84 21.91 5.85 -0.36
CA GLY A 84 20.62 5.57 0.25
C GLY A 84 19.61 4.96 -0.72
N PHE A 85 18.68 4.18 -0.16
CA PHE A 85 17.62 3.48 -0.91
C PHE A 85 16.22 3.86 -0.41
N ASP A 86 15.24 3.92 -1.32
CA ASP A 86 13.85 3.68 -0.95
C ASP A 86 13.50 2.20 -1.05
N CYS A 87 12.29 1.81 -0.61
CA CYS A 87 11.86 0.40 -0.60
C CYS A 87 11.99 -0.27 -1.97
N SER A 88 11.45 0.37 -3.01
CA SER A 88 11.41 -0.16 -4.37
C SER A 88 12.77 -0.07 -5.10
N GLY A 89 13.57 0.95 -4.79
CA GLY A 89 14.95 1.10 -5.25
C GLY A 89 15.87 0.05 -4.66
N TYR A 90 15.70 -0.28 -3.38
CA TYR A 90 16.38 -1.40 -2.75
C TYR A 90 16.04 -2.73 -3.43
N ILE A 91 14.74 -3.04 -3.62
CA ILE A 91 14.31 -4.26 -4.33
C ILE A 91 14.87 -4.32 -5.76
N SER A 92 14.82 -3.20 -6.50
CA SER A 92 15.38 -3.12 -7.85
C SER A 92 16.88 -3.44 -7.86
N ARG A 93 17.62 -2.93 -6.86
CA ARG A 93 19.06 -3.17 -6.74
C ARG A 93 19.40 -4.61 -6.36
N VAL A 94 18.70 -5.22 -5.40
CA VAL A 94 19.00 -6.61 -4.97
C VAL A 94 18.71 -7.64 -6.06
N TRP A 95 17.71 -7.36 -6.91
CA TRP A 95 17.33 -8.19 -8.06
C TRP A 95 18.13 -7.88 -9.33
N ASN A 96 19.03 -6.89 -9.28
CA ASN A 96 19.83 -6.42 -10.40
C ASN A 96 18.97 -6.12 -11.64
N ILE A 97 17.92 -5.33 -11.46
CA ILE A 97 17.01 -4.88 -12.52
C ILE A 97 17.03 -3.35 -12.65
N PRO A 98 16.56 -2.77 -13.77
CA PRO A 98 16.32 -1.33 -13.85
C PRO A 98 15.40 -0.85 -12.71
N ARG A 99 15.49 0.43 -12.33
CA ARG A 99 14.68 1.01 -11.26
C ARG A 99 13.18 0.82 -11.53
N ARG A 100 12.48 0.18 -10.57
CA ARG A 100 11.03 -0.06 -10.57
C ARG A 100 10.41 0.40 -9.26
N THR A 101 9.18 0.91 -9.32
CA THR A 101 8.37 1.33 -8.17
C THR A 101 7.43 0.21 -7.72
N THR A 102 6.74 0.41 -6.60
CA THR A 102 5.63 -0.45 -6.15
C THR A 102 4.51 -0.59 -7.18
N ASP A 103 4.41 0.35 -8.12
CA ASP A 103 3.29 0.49 -9.05
C ASP A 103 3.62 0.06 -10.48
N ASN A 104 4.90 -0.22 -10.79
CA ASN A 104 5.33 -0.54 -12.15
C ASN A 104 6.28 -1.75 -12.24
N ILE A 105 6.34 -2.57 -11.17
CA ILE A 105 7.15 -3.78 -11.09
C ILE A 105 6.55 -4.96 -11.88
N ASP A 106 5.29 -4.86 -12.32
CA ASP A 106 4.49 -5.97 -12.85
C ASP A 106 5.11 -6.69 -14.06
N ASP A 107 5.95 -6.02 -14.85
CA ASP A 107 6.66 -6.63 -15.99
C ASP A 107 7.93 -7.40 -15.60
N MET A 108 8.31 -7.38 -14.32
CA MET A 108 9.48 -8.07 -13.78
C MET A 108 9.10 -9.29 -12.92
N VAL A 109 7.81 -9.51 -12.65
CA VAL A 109 7.33 -10.47 -11.65
C VAL A 109 6.14 -11.30 -12.12
N VAL A 110 5.86 -12.38 -11.39
CA VAL A 110 4.60 -13.12 -11.43
C VAL A 110 4.00 -13.16 -10.02
N PRO A 111 2.69 -12.90 -9.84
CA PRO A 111 2.03 -13.10 -8.56
C PRO A 111 2.10 -14.56 -8.11
N ILE A 112 2.25 -14.78 -6.81
CA ILE A 112 2.26 -16.12 -6.19
C ILE A 112 1.36 -16.15 -4.95
N THR A 113 1.02 -17.34 -4.47
CA THR A 113 0.31 -17.48 -3.19
C THR A 113 1.28 -17.39 -2.00
N ARG A 114 0.75 -17.18 -0.80
CA ARG A 114 1.52 -17.21 0.46
C ARG A 114 2.29 -18.51 0.63
N GLU A 115 1.68 -19.63 0.25
CA GLU A 115 2.23 -20.98 0.41
C GLU A 115 3.40 -21.23 -0.54
N GLN A 116 3.44 -20.51 -1.66
CA GLN A 116 4.47 -20.59 -2.68
C GLN A 116 5.71 -19.74 -2.38
N LEU A 117 5.68 -18.87 -1.36
CA LEU A 117 6.81 -18.02 -0.99
C LEU A 117 8.10 -18.84 -0.81
N LEU A 118 9.16 -18.40 -1.49
CA LEU A 118 10.53 -18.90 -1.41
C LEU A 118 11.50 -17.74 -1.14
N PRO A 119 12.71 -18.03 -0.62
CA PRO A 119 13.71 -16.99 -0.38
C PRO A 119 14.01 -16.20 -1.66
N GLY A 120 14.01 -14.87 -1.57
CA GLY A 120 14.24 -13.96 -2.70
C GLY A 120 12.98 -13.48 -3.43
N ASP A 121 11.80 -14.00 -3.08
CA ASP A 121 10.50 -13.42 -3.48
C ASP A 121 10.24 -12.09 -2.75
N ILE A 122 9.24 -11.33 -3.19
CA ILE A 122 8.83 -10.09 -2.54
C ILE A 122 7.38 -10.15 -2.07
N LEU A 123 7.05 -9.28 -1.13
CA LEU A 123 5.70 -8.87 -0.81
C LEU A 123 5.55 -7.41 -1.21
N ASN A 124 4.59 -7.08 -2.08
CA ASN A 124 4.36 -5.72 -2.59
C ASN A 124 2.94 -5.24 -2.26
N VAL A 125 2.82 -3.98 -1.85
CA VAL A 125 1.55 -3.25 -1.88
C VAL A 125 1.76 -1.99 -2.71
N SER A 126 0.97 -1.83 -3.76
CA SER A 126 1.01 -0.64 -4.62
C SER A 126 0.38 0.57 -3.90
N THR A 127 0.69 1.78 -4.36
CA THR A 127 0.08 3.02 -3.84
C THR A 127 -1.44 2.96 -3.96
N LYS A 128 -1.96 2.42 -5.06
CA LYS A 128 -3.41 2.25 -5.29
C LYS A 128 -4.07 1.30 -4.28
N ASN A 129 -3.39 0.22 -3.91
CA ASN A 129 -3.95 -0.81 -3.02
C ASN A 129 -3.66 -0.54 -1.55
N ASP A 130 -2.86 0.49 -1.28
CA ASP A 130 -2.55 0.96 0.06
C ASP A 130 -3.61 1.99 0.51
N PRO A 131 -4.34 1.76 1.61
CA PRO A 131 -5.26 2.75 2.19
C PRO A 131 -4.61 4.11 2.49
N ASN A 132 -3.30 4.13 2.75
CA ASN A 132 -2.54 5.35 3.03
C ASN A 132 -1.85 5.92 1.78
N GLN A 133 -1.98 5.26 0.62
CA GLN A 133 -1.43 5.68 -0.68
C GLN A 133 0.10 5.81 -0.76
N PHE A 134 0.86 5.16 0.13
CA PHE A 134 2.32 5.19 0.09
C PHE A 134 2.93 4.05 -0.74
N GLY A 135 2.29 2.88 -0.72
CA GLY A 135 2.88 1.65 -1.25
C GLY A 135 4.07 1.19 -0.42
N HIS A 136 4.46 -0.08 -0.52
CA HIS A 136 5.68 -0.60 0.12
C HIS A 136 6.07 -1.97 -0.42
N MET A 137 7.36 -2.30 -0.32
CA MET A 137 7.88 -3.62 -0.73
C MET A 137 8.82 -4.20 0.32
N ARG A 138 8.78 -5.52 0.47
CA ARG A 138 9.66 -6.30 1.34
C ARG A 138 10.23 -7.47 0.56
N LEU A 139 11.50 -7.80 0.76
CA LEU A 139 12.10 -9.03 0.28
C LEU A 139 11.92 -10.12 1.33
N PHE A 140 11.33 -11.25 0.94
CA PHE A 140 11.15 -12.40 1.78
C PHE A 140 12.45 -13.22 1.88
N ASP A 141 12.92 -13.46 3.09
CA ASP A 141 14.04 -14.37 3.36
C ASP A 141 13.51 -15.76 3.72
N LYS A 142 12.75 -15.86 4.83
CA LYS A 142 12.22 -17.14 5.34
C LYS A 142 11.08 -16.93 6.34
N TRP A 143 10.33 -18.00 6.61
CA TRP A 143 9.39 -18.02 7.73
C TRP A 143 10.12 -17.99 9.07
N ALA A 144 9.62 -17.19 10.01
CA ALA A 144 10.19 -17.07 11.36
C ALA A 144 9.47 -17.96 12.40
N ASN A 145 8.35 -18.57 12.03
CA ASN A 145 7.63 -19.56 12.83
C ASN A 145 6.90 -20.60 11.96
N GLN A 146 6.50 -21.71 12.58
CA GLN A 146 5.85 -22.84 11.90
C GLN A 146 4.47 -22.50 11.36
N GLU A 147 3.74 -21.60 12.03
CA GLU A 147 2.40 -21.15 11.63
C GLU A 147 2.44 -20.22 10.41
N LYS A 148 3.64 -19.86 9.93
CA LYS A 148 3.88 -18.93 8.82
C LYS A 148 3.24 -17.56 9.04
N THR A 149 3.13 -17.11 10.28
CA THR A 149 2.52 -15.83 10.64
C THR A 149 3.56 -14.73 10.85
N LEU A 150 4.82 -15.10 11.04
CA LEU A 150 5.98 -14.22 11.12
C LEU A 150 7.01 -14.56 10.04
N MET A 151 7.68 -13.54 9.51
CA MET A 151 8.65 -13.66 8.42
C MET A 151 9.93 -12.92 8.76
N TRP A 152 11.07 -13.51 8.44
CA TRP A 152 12.30 -12.75 8.22
C TRP A 152 12.22 -12.07 6.87
N ILE A 153 12.41 -10.75 6.86
CA ILE A 153 12.38 -9.93 5.66
C ILE A 153 13.56 -8.96 5.64
N PHE A 154 13.96 -8.58 4.43
CA PHE A 154 14.75 -7.38 4.21
C PHE A 154 13.86 -6.25 3.68
N GLU A 155 14.05 -5.04 4.16
CA GLU A 155 13.36 -3.85 3.63
C GLU A 155 14.20 -2.59 3.82
N ALA A 156 14.08 -1.65 2.89
CA ALA A 156 14.64 -0.31 3.03
C ALA A 156 13.58 0.63 3.58
N THR A 157 13.87 1.21 4.73
CA THR A 157 12.88 1.88 5.56
C THR A 157 13.66 2.79 6.55
N GLU A 158 13.29 4.03 6.90
CA GLU A 158 14.02 4.79 7.93
C GLU A 158 14.26 3.96 9.22
N PRO A 159 15.47 4.08 9.78
CA PRO A 159 16.55 4.94 9.29
C PRO A 159 17.33 4.35 8.09
N GLU A 160 17.21 3.07 7.80
CA GLU A 160 18.12 2.31 6.93
C GLU A 160 17.56 0.97 6.42
N VAL A 161 18.29 0.29 5.55
CA VAL A 161 17.99 -1.10 5.17
C VAL A 161 18.13 -2.01 6.39
N MET A 162 17.09 -2.80 6.69
CA MET A 162 17.03 -3.68 7.85
C MET A 162 16.77 -5.13 7.43
N HIS A 163 17.27 -6.06 8.23
CA HIS A 163 16.87 -7.46 8.23
C HIS A 163 16.17 -7.77 9.55
N ARG A 164 14.84 -8.01 9.52
CA ARG A 164 14.03 -8.11 10.74
C ARG A 164 12.85 -9.07 10.60
N VAL A 165 12.26 -9.41 11.75
CA VAL A 165 11.03 -10.22 11.81
C VAL A 165 9.80 -9.31 11.70
N MET A 166 8.91 -9.64 10.77
CA MET A 166 7.64 -8.94 10.54
C MET A 166 6.45 -9.89 10.51
N PRO A 167 5.26 -9.46 10.97
CA PRO A 167 4.04 -10.22 10.73
C PRO A 167 3.73 -10.30 9.24
N TYR A 168 3.22 -11.44 8.79
CA TYR A 168 2.63 -11.58 7.47
C TYR A 168 1.36 -10.73 7.40
N ASP A 169 1.32 -9.80 6.45
CA ASP A 169 0.21 -8.89 6.22
C ASP A 169 -0.40 -9.20 4.85
N ALA A 170 -1.63 -9.71 4.86
CA ALA A 170 -2.35 -10.12 3.65
C ALA A 170 -2.67 -8.95 2.70
N ARG A 171 -2.47 -7.69 3.11
CA ARG A 171 -2.54 -6.53 2.21
C ARG A 171 -1.41 -6.51 1.18
N TYR A 172 -0.30 -7.19 1.44
CA TYR A 172 0.81 -7.29 0.50
C TYR A 172 0.61 -8.51 -0.39
N THR A 173 0.67 -8.31 -1.70
CA THR A 173 0.65 -9.36 -2.70
C THR A 173 2.02 -10.03 -2.77
N PRO A 174 2.14 -11.35 -2.53
CA PRO A 174 3.35 -12.10 -2.78
C PRO A 174 3.66 -12.16 -4.28
N MET A 175 4.90 -11.93 -4.67
CA MET A 175 5.34 -11.91 -6.07
C MET A 175 6.73 -12.55 -6.22
N ARG A 176 6.93 -13.29 -7.30
CA ARG A 176 8.21 -13.90 -7.68
C ARG A 176 8.81 -13.18 -8.87
N ARG A 177 10.10 -12.84 -8.79
CA ARG A 177 10.85 -12.28 -9.92
C ARG A 177 10.90 -13.27 -11.08
N ILE A 178 10.60 -12.81 -12.30
CA ILE A 178 10.77 -13.61 -13.52
C ILE A 178 12.24 -14.06 -13.64
N ASN A 179 12.47 -15.29 -14.08
CA ASN A 179 13.79 -15.92 -14.25
C ASN A 179 14.64 -16.03 -12.97
N ILE A 180 14.07 -15.91 -11.77
CA ILE A 180 14.82 -16.28 -10.56
C ILE A 180 15.02 -17.80 -10.50
N VAL A 181 16.25 -18.22 -10.23
CA VAL A 181 16.60 -19.62 -9.97
C VAL A 181 16.54 -19.84 -8.46
N SER A 182 15.52 -20.57 -8.00
CA SER A 182 15.30 -20.89 -6.58
C SER A 182 16.29 -21.96 -6.08
N ASP A 183 17.56 -21.61 -5.97
CA ASP A 183 18.65 -22.48 -5.52
C ASP A 183 18.81 -22.53 -3.99
N VAL A 184 18.03 -21.73 -3.26
CA VAL A 184 17.96 -21.74 -1.80
C VAL A 184 16.68 -22.47 -1.36
N PRO A 185 16.77 -23.67 -0.77
CA PRO A 185 15.60 -24.33 -0.23
C PRO A 185 15.05 -23.54 0.96
N MET A 186 13.73 -23.57 1.17
CA MET A 186 13.12 -22.97 2.37
C MET A 186 13.64 -23.69 3.61
N PRO A 187 14.38 -23.01 4.51
CA PRO A 187 14.83 -23.64 5.74
C PRO A 187 13.64 -23.89 6.68
N PRO A 188 13.73 -24.86 7.60
CA PRO A 188 12.79 -24.91 8.72
C PRO A 188 12.84 -23.58 9.47
N PRO A 189 11.70 -23.07 10.00
CA PRO A 189 11.69 -21.81 10.72
C PRO A 189 12.69 -21.85 11.89
N PRO A 190 13.65 -20.91 11.95
CA PRO A 190 14.58 -20.85 13.07
C PRO A 190 13.82 -20.46 14.35
N PRO A 191 14.33 -20.81 15.54
CA PRO A 191 13.85 -20.20 16.77
C PRO A 191 13.94 -18.67 16.66
N LEU A 192 12.92 -17.97 17.14
CA LEU A 192 12.96 -16.50 17.19
C LEU A 192 14.15 -16.06 18.08
N PRO A 193 14.99 -15.10 17.65
CA PRO A 193 16.14 -14.65 18.43
C PRO A 193 15.75 -14.19 19.83
N ALA A 194 16.54 -14.41 20.87
CA ALA A 194 16.14 -14.02 22.23
C ALA A 194 15.75 -12.53 22.40
N ASN A 195 16.36 -11.64 21.62
CA ASN A 195 16.08 -10.21 21.58
C ASN A 195 15.09 -9.81 20.48
N TRP A 196 14.48 -10.75 19.77
CA TRP A 196 13.42 -10.45 18.79
C TRP A 196 12.36 -9.58 19.44
N ASN A 197 12.14 -9.81 20.75
CA ASN A 197 11.29 -9.09 21.68
C ASN A 197 11.63 -7.62 21.97
N LYS A 198 12.75 -7.10 21.47
CA LYS A 198 13.24 -5.74 21.75
C LYS A 198 13.27 -4.91 20.46
N PRO A 199 13.11 -3.57 20.53
CA PRO A 199 13.34 -2.71 19.37
C PRO A 199 14.75 -2.96 18.81
N PRO A 200 14.93 -2.96 17.49
CA PRO A 200 16.26 -2.94 16.92
C PRO A 200 17.01 -1.72 17.48
N PRO A 201 18.29 -1.86 17.88
CA PRO A 201 19.08 -0.71 18.31
C PRO A 201 19.04 0.34 17.20
N ARG A 202 18.73 1.59 17.56
CA ARG A 202 18.77 2.69 16.60
C ARG A 202 20.19 2.73 16.04
N SER A 203 20.31 2.57 14.72
CA SER A 203 21.59 2.66 14.06
C SER A 203 22.28 3.98 14.38
N THR A 204 23.55 3.89 14.77
CA THR A 204 24.43 5.03 14.98
C THR A 204 25.05 5.49 13.66
N ALA A 205 24.48 5.12 12.51
CA ALA A 205 24.93 5.58 11.20
C ALA A 205 25.10 7.10 11.23
N PRO A 206 26.27 7.64 10.85
CA PRO A 206 26.51 9.07 10.87
C PRO A 206 25.46 9.77 10.00
N ALA A 207 24.85 10.82 10.56
CA ALA A 207 23.99 11.72 9.81
C ALA A 207 24.70 12.15 8.51
N PRO A 208 23.99 12.31 7.39
CA PRO A 208 24.61 12.75 6.14
C PRO A 208 25.43 14.03 6.37
N THR A 209 26.66 14.02 5.87
CA THR A 209 27.67 15.11 5.97
C THR A 209 27.32 16.39 5.21
N ALA A 210 26.13 16.48 4.62
CA ALA A 210 25.65 17.75 4.08
C ALA A 210 25.20 18.61 5.26
N THR A 211 25.96 19.65 5.60
CA THR A 211 25.51 20.66 6.56
C THR A 211 24.32 21.39 5.91
N PRO A 212 23.07 21.19 6.38
CA PRO A 212 21.98 22.01 5.87
C PRO A 212 22.25 23.47 6.27
N PRO A 213 21.76 24.46 5.51
CA PRO A 213 21.80 25.85 5.96
C PRO A 213 21.18 25.93 7.38
N PRO A 214 21.66 26.83 8.26
CA PRO A 214 21.20 26.92 9.64
C PRO A 214 19.69 27.17 9.64
N THR A 215 18.95 26.09 9.84
CA THR A 215 17.51 26.11 10.05
C THR A 215 17.33 26.37 11.54
N PRO A 216 16.43 27.28 11.97
CA PRO A 216 16.16 27.46 13.38
C PRO A 216 15.91 26.11 14.03
N ALA A 217 16.54 25.86 15.19
CA ALA A 217 16.38 24.61 15.90
C ALA A 217 14.88 24.33 16.06
N PRO A 218 14.36 23.19 15.56
CA PRO A 218 12.95 22.89 15.68
C PRO A 218 12.60 22.85 17.17
N THR A 219 11.49 23.49 17.54
CA THR A 219 10.97 23.42 18.91
C THR A 219 10.87 21.96 19.33
N PRO A 220 11.42 21.54 20.48
CA PRO A 220 11.33 20.16 20.93
C PRO A 220 9.87 19.72 21.00
N VAL A 221 9.51 18.72 20.18
CA VAL A 221 8.16 18.15 20.19
C VAL A 221 8.07 17.17 21.36
N PRO A 222 7.16 17.39 22.34
CA PRO A 222 7.01 16.46 23.46
C PRO A 222 6.63 15.06 22.97
N PRO A 223 7.32 14.00 23.43
CA PRO A 223 7.04 12.65 22.97
C PRO A 223 5.68 12.16 23.48
N ALA A 224 5.10 11.20 22.76
CA ALA A 224 3.88 10.51 23.12
C ALA A 224 4.18 9.14 23.75
N ASN A 225 3.16 8.56 24.38
CA ASN A 225 3.18 7.20 24.92
C ASN A 225 1.98 6.40 24.39
N LEU A 226 2.11 5.08 24.38
CA LEU A 226 1.01 4.16 24.06
C LEU A 226 0.91 3.09 25.15
N VAL A 227 -0.31 2.82 25.59
CA VAL A 227 -0.63 1.74 26.53
C VAL A 227 -1.80 0.92 26.04
N GLY A 228 -1.97 -0.26 26.60
CA GLY A 228 -3.19 -1.03 26.42
C GLY A 228 -3.18 -2.34 27.18
N ARG A 229 -4.28 -3.05 27.10
CA ARG A 229 -4.46 -4.41 27.61
C ARG A 229 -4.87 -5.34 26.47
N ILE A 230 -4.26 -6.51 26.46
CA ILE A 230 -4.58 -7.59 25.53
C ILE A 230 -5.23 -8.73 26.31
N ALA A 231 -6.40 -9.14 25.84
CA ALA A 231 -7.19 -10.19 26.44
C ALA A 231 -7.66 -11.19 25.39
N ASP A 232 -7.99 -12.40 25.82
CA ASP A 232 -8.63 -13.39 24.98
C ASP A 232 -10.07 -12.96 24.67
N SER A 233 -10.51 -13.08 23.42
CA SER A 233 -11.81 -12.58 22.98
C SER A 233 -12.98 -13.34 23.58
N ALA A 234 -12.81 -14.62 23.87
CA ALA A 234 -13.87 -15.50 24.38
C ALA A 234 -13.97 -15.43 25.90
N THR A 235 -12.83 -15.45 26.60
CA THR A 235 -12.81 -15.53 28.08
C THR A 235 -12.68 -14.15 28.75
N GLY A 236 -12.10 -13.16 28.07
CA GLY A 236 -11.77 -11.87 28.66
C GLY A 236 -10.52 -11.89 29.58
N GLU A 237 -9.89 -13.06 29.72
CA GLU A 237 -8.67 -13.24 30.51
C GLU A 237 -7.49 -12.52 29.88
N PRO A 238 -6.54 -11.97 30.67
CA PRO A 238 -5.35 -11.34 30.15
C PRO A 238 -4.46 -12.34 29.42
N VAL A 239 -3.89 -11.92 28.28
CA VAL A 239 -2.94 -12.76 27.54
C VAL A 239 -1.52 -12.23 27.74
N PRO A 240 -0.67 -12.88 28.56
CA PRO A 240 0.73 -12.50 28.74
C PRO A 240 1.59 -12.94 27.56
N GLY A 241 2.76 -12.32 27.40
CA GLY A 241 3.73 -12.75 26.39
C GLY A 241 3.35 -12.39 24.94
N VAL A 242 2.27 -11.62 24.74
CA VAL A 242 1.82 -11.19 23.41
C VAL A 242 2.69 -10.05 22.93
N ARG A 243 3.17 -10.18 21.70
CA ARG A 243 3.96 -9.14 21.05
C ARG A 243 3.06 -8.13 20.36
N VAL A 244 3.40 -6.86 20.55
CA VAL A 244 2.81 -5.73 19.82
C VAL A 244 3.87 -5.16 18.88
N PHE A 245 3.64 -5.24 17.58
CA PHE A 245 4.42 -4.57 16.54
C PHE A 245 3.80 -3.21 16.26
N TYR A 246 4.63 -2.18 16.13
CA TYR A 246 4.15 -0.81 15.92
C TYR A 246 4.93 -0.14 14.79
N TRP A 247 4.23 0.45 13.81
CA TRP A 247 4.88 1.20 12.73
C TRP A 247 4.14 2.47 12.34
N THR A 248 4.88 3.50 11.93
CA THR A 248 4.30 4.78 11.47
C THR A 248 3.46 4.54 10.21
N SER A 249 2.29 5.18 10.11
CA SER A 249 1.42 5.03 8.93
C SER A 249 1.98 5.72 7.69
N ARG A 250 2.77 6.79 7.89
CA ARG A 250 3.38 7.61 6.84
C ARG A 250 4.63 7.00 6.21
N GLN A 251 5.26 6.10 6.94
CA GLN A 251 6.67 5.79 6.78
C GLN A 251 6.91 4.26 6.93
N ARG A 252 5.98 3.51 7.55
CA ARG A 252 5.92 2.03 7.63
C ARG A 252 7.15 1.35 8.24
N TYR A 253 7.78 2.02 9.20
CA TYR A 253 8.89 1.47 9.98
C TYR A 253 8.40 0.77 11.23
N THR A 254 8.74 -0.49 11.48
CA THR A 254 8.63 -1.06 12.84
C THR A 254 9.51 -0.26 13.78
N VAL A 255 8.88 0.62 14.55
CA VAL A 255 9.55 1.57 15.43
C VAL A 255 9.94 0.85 16.71
N ILE A 256 9.01 0.10 17.29
CA ILE A 256 9.14 -0.54 18.60
C ILE A 256 8.27 -1.79 18.62
N SER A 257 8.70 -2.75 19.43
CA SER A 257 7.88 -3.87 19.82
C SER A 257 7.96 -4.06 21.33
N THR A 258 6.83 -4.34 21.95
CA THR A 258 6.74 -4.62 23.39
C THR A 258 6.01 -5.93 23.60
N VAL A 259 6.05 -6.45 24.83
CA VAL A 259 5.42 -7.70 25.21
C VAL A 259 4.50 -7.45 26.38
N THR A 260 3.32 -8.07 26.38
CA THR A 260 2.39 -7.95 27.50
C THR A 260 2.91 -8.64 28.76
N ASN A 261 2.65 -8.02 29.91
CA ASN A 261 2.94 -8.60 31.23
C ASN A 261 1.88 -9.64 31.65
N ALA A 262 1.96 -10.15 32.89
CA ALA A 262 1.02 -11.12 33.44
C ALA A 262 -0.45 -10.66 33.41
N GLU A 263 -0.70 -9.35 33.54
CA GLU A 263 -2.04 -8.76 33.46
C GLU A 263 -2.48 -8.42 32.03
N GLY A 264 -1.72 -8.86 31.02
CA GLY A 264 -1.98 -8.58 29.61
C GLY A 264 -1.67 -7.15 29.21
N ARG A 265 -1.03 -6.35 30.06
CA ARG A 265 -0.77 -4.93 29.81
C ARG A 265 0.53 -4.74 29.07
N TYR A 266 0.53 -3.78 28.15
CA TYR A 266 1.73 -3.33 27.45
C TYR A 266 1.87 -1.82 27.52
N ARG A 267 3.11 -1.36 27.34
CA ARG A 267 3.47 0.05 27.35
C ARG A 267 4.62 0.31 26.38
N ILE A 268 4.51 1.41 25.64
CA ILE A 268 5.54 1.99 24.80
C ILE A 268 5.66 3.46 25.20
N GLU A 269 6.88 3.91 25.47
CA GLU A 269 7.15 5.28 25.93
C GLU A 269 8.11 6.00 24.99
N ASN A 270 8.08 7.32 25.06
CA ASN A 270 9.04 8.19 24.36
C ASN A 270 9.02 8.03 22.83
N ILE A 271 7.83 7.85 22.24
CA ILE A 271 7.65 7.76 20.79
C ILE A 271 7.25 9.09 20.17
N ALA A 272 7.65 9.28 18.91
CA ALA A 272 7.28 10.49 18.18
C ALA A 272 5.74 10.58 18.04
N PRO A 273 5.13 11.76 18.23
CA PRO A 273 3.72 11.95 17.89
C PRO A 273 3.51 11.71 16.39
N ASP A 274 2.65 10.77 16.03
CA ASP A 274 2.29 10.43 14.65
C ASP A 274 1.02 9.56 14.63
N ILE A 275 0.56 9.20 13.44
CA ILE A 275 -0.42 8.16 13.21
C ILE A 275 0.32 6.84 13.00
N TYR A 276 -0.11 5.79 13.68
CA TYR A 276 0.54 4.50 13.63
C TYR A 276 -0.42 3.38 13.26
N GLU A 277 0.14 2.34 12.68
CA GLU A 277 -0.47 1.03 12.54
C GLU A 277 0.19 0.07 13.56
N MET A 278 -0.57 -0.94 13.96
CA MET A 278 -0.18 -1.93 14.96
C MET A 278 -0.56 -3.32 14.47
N ALA A 279 0.28 -4.31 14.80
CA ALA A 279 -0.12 -5.72 14.77
C ALA A 279 0.14 -6.37 16.12
N VAL A 280 -0.75 -7.25 16.52
CA VAL A 280 -0.66 -8.01 17.77
C VAL A 280 -0.54 -9.49 17.42
N HIS A 281 0.52 -10.13 17.91
CA HIS A 281 0.82 -11.54 17.69
C HIS A 281 1.02 -12.25 19.03
N GLY A 282 0.24 -13.31 19.24
CA GLY A 282 0.41 -14.24 20.36
C GLY A 282 0.37 -15.67 19.82
N ALA A 283 1.17 -16.57 20.41
CA ALA A 283 1.13 -17.99 20.06
C ALA A 283 -0.28 -18.55 20.31
N GLY A 284 -0.81 -19.30 19.34
CA GLY A 284 -2.19 -19.84 19.42
C GLY A 284 -3.29 -18.83 19.09
N TYR A 285 -2.96 -17.59 18.70
CA TYR A 285 -3.93 -16.55 18.34
C TYR A 285 -3.75 -16.05 16.91
N GLU A 286 -4.84 -15.61 16.29
CA GLU A 286 -4.79 -14.91 15.01
C GLU A 286 -4.06 -13.57 15.15
N ILE A 287 -3.28 -13.19 14.14
CA ILE A 287 -2.67 -11.85 14.13
C ILE A 287 -3.77 -10.82 13.94
N GLN A 288 -3.77 -9.83 14.82
CA GLN A 288 -4.70 -8.71 14.72
C GLN A 288 -4.00 -7.43 14.32
N PHE A 289 -4.39 -6.89 13.18
CA PHE A 289 -3.97 -5.57 12.72
C PHE A 289 -4.93 -4.49 13.25
N ARG A 290 -4.38 -3.32 13.57
CA ARG A 290 -5.10 -2.10 13.96
C ARG A 290 -4.46 -0.90 13.25
N GLY A 291 -5.22 -0.22 12.40
CA GLY A 291 -4.77 1.01 11.75
C GLY A 291 -5.18 2.26 12.53
N GLY A 292 -4.49 3.39 12.27
CA GLY A 292 -4.99 4.72 12.61
C GLY A 292 -4.87 5.13 14.08
N VAL A 293 -3.91 4.56 14.83
CA VAL A 293 -3.66 4.98 16.23
C VAL A 293 -3.00 6.35 16.22
N ASN A 294 -3.78 7.40 16.45
CA ASN A 294 -3.31 8.78 16.46
C ASN A 294 -2.73 9.14 17.83
N LEU A 295 -1.42 9.33 17.90
CA LEU A 295 -0.71 9.74 19.11
C LEU A 295 -0.39 11.24 19.04
N ARG A 296 -1.06 12.01 19.88
CA ARG A 296 -0.87 13.47 19.99
C ARG A 296 0.40 13.83 20.76
N MET A 297 0.94 15.02 20.50
CA MET A 297 2.11 15.57 21.20
C MET A 297 1.93 15.55 22.72
N GLY A 298 2.89 14.96 23.44
CA GLY A 298 2.83 14.81 24.91
C GLY A 298 1.74 13.87 25.44
N GLY A 299 0.94 13.26 24.57
CA GLY A 299 -0.24 12.48 24.94
C GLY A 299 0.07 11.01 25.23
N THR A 300 -0.81 10.35 25.97
CA THR A 300 -0.83 8.88 26.09
C THR A 300 -2.05 8.34 25.37
N GLY A 301 -1.85 7.54 24.32
CA GLY A 301 -2.91 6.79 23.66
C GLY A 301 -3.17 5.46 24.38
N THR A 302 -4.42 5.00 24.34
CA THR A 302 -4.82 3.68 24.87
C THR A 302 -5.43 2.85 23.76
N VAL A 303 -4.92 1.65 23.53
CA VAL A 303 -5.46 0.70 22.54
C VAL A 303 -5.55 -0.70 23.14
N ASP A 304 -6.75 -1.11 23.52
CA ASP A 304 -7.02 -2.46 23.99
C ASP A 304 -7.32 -3.40 22.81
N VAL A 305 -6.87 -4.65 22.92
CA VAL A 305 -7.03 -5.65 21.85
C VAL A 305 -7.58 -6.95 22.43
N LYS A 306 -8.56 -7.54 21.73
CA LYS A 306 -9.11 -8.85 22.07
C LYS A 306 -8.67 -9.86 21.02
N LEU A 307 -7.83 -10.82 21.37
CA LEU A 307 -7.30 -11.81 20.45
C LEU A 307 -8.25 -12.99 20.26
N VAL A 308 -8.37 -13.47 19.02
CA VAL A 308 -9.16 -14.64 18.66
C VAL A 308 -8.25 -15.86 18.62
N SER A 309 -8.60 -16.91 19.38
CA SER A 309 -7.83 -18.16 19.41
C SER A 309 -7.94 -18.90 18.08
N THR A 310 -6.80 -19.38 17.57
CA THR A 310 -6.71 -20.22 16.37
C THR A 310 -7.27 -21.63 16.57
N ALA A 311 -7.41 -22.08 17.82
CA ALA A 311 -8.04 -23.36 18.13
C ALA A 311 -9.58 -23.33 18.02
N GLY A 312 -10.16 -22.16 17.68
CA GLY A 312 -11.60 -21.90 17.77
C GLY A 312 -12.08 -21.85 19.22
N PRO A 313 -13.30 -21.36 19.49
CA PRO A 313 -13.98 -21.73 20.73
C PRO A 313 -14.10 -23.25 20.73
N SER A 314 -13.71 -23.91 21.83
CA SER A 314 -14.02 -25.32 22.02
C SER A 314 -15.54 -25.51 21.98
N GLY A 315 -16.09 -25.83 20.80
CA GLY A 315 -17.51 -26.05 20.56
C GLY A 315 -18.05 -25.39 19.29
N ALA A 316 -18.37 -26.24 18.31
CA ALA A 316 -19.15 -25.99 17.08
C ALA A 316 -18.45 -25.21 15.94
N LEU A 317 -18.11 -25.95 14.88
CA LEU A 317 -17.84 -25.43 13.54
C LEU A 317 -19.11 -24.74 12.99
N PRO A 318 -19.07 -23.49 12.51
CA PRO A 318 -20.08 -23.00 11.59
C PRO A 318 -19.84 -23.65 10.23
N ALA A 319 -20.68 -24.59 9.87
CA ALA A 319 -20.84 -25.03 8.49
C ALA A 319 -21.43 -23.86 7.69
N ASP A 320 -20.57 -23.11 7.01
CA ASP A 320 -20.90 -22.36 5.79
C ASP A 320 -19.62 -21.76 5.18
N ALA A 321 -18.67 -22.64 4.84
CA ALA A 321 -17.70 -22.32 3.80
C ALA A 321 -18.44 -22.42 2.45
N ARG A 322 -19.02 -21.31 2.00
CA ARG A 322 -19.52 -21.20 0.62
C ARG A 322 -18.34 -21.46 -0.31
N PRO A 323 -18.39 -22.49 -1.20
CA PRO A 323 -17.28 -22.75 -2.09
C PRO A 323 -17.03 -21.56 -3.02
N ALA A 324 -15.77 -21.35 -3.38
CA ALA A 324 -15.34 -20.32 -4.32
C ALA A 324 -16.18 -20.39 -5.60
N ARG A 325 -16.66 -19.23 -6.07
CA ARG A 325 -17.40 -19.13 -7.33
C ARG A 325 -16.48 -19.53 -8.49
N ASP A 326 -16.95 -20.45 -9.32
CA ASP A 326 -16.35 -20.80 -10.61
C ASP A 326 -16.46 -19.58 -11.56
N PRO A 327 -15.36 -19.06 -12.11
CA PRO A 327 -15.38 -17.89 -12.99
C PRO A 327 -15.98 -18.15 -14.39
N THR A 328 -16.47 -19.36 -14.68
CA THR A 328 -16.99 -19.71 -16.01
C THR A 328 -18.52 -19.68 -16.16
N THR A 329 -19.27 -19.32 -15.12
CA THR A 329 -20.75 -19.30 -15.20
C THR A 329 -21.28 -17.90 -15.58
N PRO A 330 -22.01 -17.73 -16.70
CA PRO A 330 -22.65 -16.46 -17.04
C PRO A 330 -23.81 -16.16 -16.08
N GLU A 331 -23.85 -14.93 -15.58
CA GLU A 331 -24.87 -14.44 -14.65
C GLU A 331 -26.20 -14.20 -15.37
N THR A 332 -27.21 -15.06 -15.15
CA THR A 332 -28.59 -14.75 -15.52
C THR A 332 -29.19 -13.83 -14.46
N LEU A 333 -29.44 -12.56 -14.84
CA LEU A 333 -30.16 -11.60 -14.00
C LEU A 333 -31.59 -12.09 -13.74
N PRO A 334 -32.09 -12.07 -12.49
CA PRO A 334 -33.47 -12.44 -12.21
C PRO A 334 -34.43 -11.34 -12.70
N VAL A 335 -35.45 -11.78 -13.43
CA VAL A 335 -36.60 -10.98 -13.85
C VAL A 335 -37.44 -10.65 -12.62
N GLU A 336 -37.64 -9.35 -12.38
CA GLU A 336 -38.50 -8.83 -11.31
C GLU A 336 -39.97 -9.16 -11.65
N HIS A 337 -40.56 -10.11 -10.92
CA HIS A 337 -41.99 -10.37 -10.98
C HIS A 337 -42.73 -9.33 -10.14
N ALA A 338 -43.42 -8.42 -10.84
CA ALA A 338 -44.55 -7.67 -10.29
C ALA A 338 -45.66 -8.65 -9.86
N ILE A 339 -46.22 -8.42 -8.67
CA ILE A 339 -47.46 -9.05 -8.20
C ILE A 339 -48.23 -7.99 -7.39
N PRO A 340 -49.57 -8.08 -7.30
CA PRO A 340 -50.57 -7.92 -8.35
C PRO A 340 -51.28 -6.57 -8.28
#